data_AF-A0A3P6T698-F1
#
_entry.id   AF-A0A3P6T698-F1
#
_cell.length_a   1.000
_cell.length_b   1.000
_cell.length_c   1.000
_cell.angle_alpha   90.00
_cell.angle_beta   90.00
_cell.angle_gamma   90.00
#
_symmetry.space_group_name_H-M   'P 1'
#
loop_
_entity.id
_entity.type
_entity.pdbx_description
1 polymer ?
#
loop_
_entity_poly.entity_id
_entity_poly.type
_entity_poly.pdbx_seq_one_letter_code
_entity_poly.pdbx_strand_id
1 'polypeptide(L)'
;MDEVATGCTVGLYGSQVKSDVFNVEKIIWPTPCPQRPWPTAKTGGVVAFISGLELTGDAVNDTAVTTSFELMSRWLNNEISVEVDPSSLSSRVERLIVLGDSIAVGQVKGI
;
A
#
# COMPACT_ATOMS: atom_id res chain seq x y z
N MET A 1 -12.32 7.94 20.66
CA MET A 1 -10.93 7.98 21.19
C MET A 1 -10.15 6.96 20.38
N ASP A 2 -10.21 7.10 19.06
CA ASP A 2 -9.87 6.04 18.10
C ASP A 2 -8.60 6.41 17.31
N GLU A 3 -7.96 7.50 17.69
CA GLU A 3 -6.75 8.05 17.05
C GLU A 3 -5.46 7.54 17.69
N VAL A 4 -5.55 6.79 18.79
CA VAL A 4 -4.37 6.28 19.52
C VAL A 4 -4.38 4.76 19.55
N ALA A 5 -3.27 4.18 19.11
CA ALA A 5 -2.98 2.77 19.29
C ALA A 5 -1.98 2.59 20.42
N THR A 6 -2.02 1.43 21.08
CA THR A 6 -0.98 1.08 22.06
C THR A 6 0.40 1.14 21.38
N GLY A 7 1.36 1.81 22.02
CA GLY A 7 2.70 2.03 21.48
C GLY A 7 2.92 3.42 20.86
N CYS A 8 1.88 4.23 20.68
CA CYS A 8 2.04 5.63 20.28
C CYS A 8 2.77 6.44 21.35
N THR A 9 3.77 7.22 20.95
CA THR A 9 4.45 8.20 21.82
C THR A 9 3.99 9.61 21.44
N VAL A 10 3.29 10.28 22.35
CA VAL A 10 2.67 11.60 22.12
C VAL A 10 2.80 12.49 23.35
N GLY A 11 2.73 13.81 23.15
CA GLY A 11 2.56 14.75 24.25
C GLY A 11 1.09 14.85 24.67
N LEU A 12 0.81 14.89 25.97
CA LEU A 12 -0.53 15.09 26.51
C LEU A 12 -0.59 16.40 27.28
N TYR A 13 -1.63 17.20 27.03
CA TYR A 13 -1.93 18.43 27.76
C TYR A 13 -3.30 18.32 28.41
N GLY A 14 -3.40 18.77 29.67
CA GLY A 14 -4.62 18.69 30.47
C GLY A 14 -4.33 18.82 31.95
N SER A 15 -5.19 18.25 32.79
CA SER A 15 -5.15 18.42 34.24
C SER A 15 -5.42 17.12 35.00
N GLN A 16 -4.85 17.02 36.20
CA GLN A 16 -5.11 15.90 37.12
C GLN A 16 -6.45 16.14 37.83
N VAL A 17 -7.37 15.18 37.74
CA VAL A 17 -8.71 15.29 38.37
C VAL A 17 -8.79 14.45 39.65
N LYS A 18 -8.08 13.31 39.69
CA LYS A 18 -7.94 12.42 40.86
C LYS A 18 -6.49 11.92 40.95
N SER A 19 -6.12 11.28 42.06
CA SER A 19 -4.76 10.76 42.26
C SER A 19 -4.27 9.85 41.13
N ASP A 20 -5.17 9.12 40.49
CA ASP A 20 -4.91 8.10 39.47
C ASP A 20 -5.52 8.42 38.09
N VAL A 21 -6.13 9.61 37.92
CA VAL A 21 -6.82 9.99 36.68
C VAL A 21 -6.36 11.36 36.19
N PHE A 22 -5.81 11.38 34.97
CA PHE A 22 -5.45 12.58 34.23
C PHE A 22 -6.47 12.83 33.11
N ASN A 23 -7.11 14.00 33.10
CA ASN A 23 -8.03 14.40 32.05
C ASN A 23 -7.26 15.05 30.90
N VAL A 24 -7.28 14.40 29.73
CA VAL A 24 -6.60 14.88 28.53
C VAL A 24 -7.49 15.88 27.79
N GLU A 25 -7.02 17.12 27.66
CA GLU A 25 -7.69 18.18 26.90
C GLU A 25 -7.17 18.23 25.46
N LYS A 26 -5.89 17.90 25.25
CA LYS A 26 -5.24 17.93 23.94
C LYS A 26 -4.14 16.88 23.81
N ILE A 27 -4.09 16.24 22.65
CA ILE A 27 -2.98 15.39 22.21
C ILE A 27 -2.08 16.20 21.27
N ILE A 28 -0.77 16.12 21.48
CA ILE A 28 0.25 16.79 20.67
C ILE A 28 1.07 15.72 19.97
N TRP A 29 0.92 15.64 18.65
CA TRP A 29 1.65 14.69 17.81
C TRP A 29 3.08 15.18 17.51
N PRO A 30 4.04 14.26 17.29
CA PRO A 30 5.36 14.61 16.81
C PRO A 30 5.28 15.41 15.50
N THR A 31 6.17 16.38 15.33
CA THR A 31 6.27 17.09 14.06
C THR A 31 6.82 16.17 12.98
N PRO A 32 6.37 16.27 11.71
CA PRO A 32 6.95 15.51 10.61
C PRO A 32 8.48 15.66 10.56
N CYS A 33 9.18 14.57 10.28
CA CYS A 33 10.63 14.60 10.14
C CYS A 33 11.06 15.45 8.93
N PRO A 34 12.26 16.06 8.95
CA PRO A 34 12.80 16.75 7.79
C PRO A 34 12.81 15.85 6.54
N GLN A 35 12.20 16.32 5.44
CA GLN A 35 12.15 15.61 4.16
C GLN A 35 13.11 16.25 3.17
N ARG A 36 13.84 15.43 2.41
CA ARG A 36 14.67 15.93 1.29
C ARG A 36 13.77 16.52 0.20
N PRO A 37 14.19 17.62 -0.46
CA PRO A 37 13.41 18.20 -1.54
C PRO A 37 13.30 17.21 -2.71
N TRP A 38 12.20 17.32 -3.46
CA TRP A 38 11.99 16.53 -4.66
C TRP A 38 13.05 16.86 -5.74
N PRO A 39 13.59 15.87 -6.46
CA PRO A 39 14.52 16.12 -7.56
C PRO A 39 13.91 17.02 -8.65
N THR A 40 14.71 17.95 -9.20
CA THR A 40 14.25 18.88 -10.26
C THR A 40 14.07 18.21 -11.62
N ALA A 41 14.84 17.14 -11.89
CA ALA A 41 14.66 16.33 -13.09
C ALA A 41 13.47 15.39 -12.89
N LYS A 42 12.33 15.73 -13.49
CA LYS A 42 11.16 14.85 -13.52
C LYS A 42 11.36 13.82 -14.62
N THR A 43 11.36 12.54 -14.27
CA THR A 43 11.09 11.48 -15.25
C THR A 43 9.58 11.38 -15.39
N GLY A 44 9.08 11.25 -16.64
CA GLY A 44 7.66 11.01 -16.91
C GLY A 44 7.24 9.56 -16.61
N GLY A 45 8.12 8.77 -16.00
CA GLY A 45 7.87 7.38 -15.63
C GLY A 45 6.79 7.23 -14.58
N VAL A 46 6.12 6.09 -14.62
CA VAL A 46 5.09 5.68 -13.67
C VAL A 46 5.61 4.49 -12.87
N VAL A 47 5.25 4.43 -11.59
CA VAL A 47 5.49 3.27 -10.73
C VAL A 47 4.14 2.59 -10.48
N ALA A 48 4.05 1.32 -10.85
CA ALA A 48 2.89 0.48 -10.58
C ALA A 48 3.02 -0.16 -9.20
N PHE A 49 1.93 -0.15 -8.43
CA PHE A 49 1.84 -0.81 -7.14
C PHE A 49 0.76 -1.88 -7.19
N ILE A 50 1.09 -3.09 -6.72
CA ILE A 50 0.13 -4.18 -6.56
C ILE A 50 0.25 -4.77 -5.15
N SER A 51 -0.84 -5.27 -4.59
CA SER A 51 -0.92 -5.84 -3.24
C SER A 51 -2.06 -6.84 -3.18
N GLY A 52 -2.05 -7.75 -2.20
CA GLY A 52 -3.21 -8.60 -1.93
C GLY A 52 -3.51 -9.58 -3.07
N LEU A 53 -2.48 -10.25 -3.60
CA LEU A 53 -2.68 -11.32 -4.57
C LEU A 53 -3.28 -12.56 -3.89
N GLU A 54 -3.03 -12.75 -2.60
CA GLU A 54 -3.62 -13.79 -1.75
C GLU A 54 -3.64 -15.19 -2.39
N LEU A 55 -2.59 -15.57 -3.12
CA LEU A 55 -2.55 -16.86 -3.82
C LEU A 55 -2.59 -18.00 -2.80
N THR A 56 -3.63 -18.81 -2.86
CA THR A 56 -3.94 -19.83 -1.85
C THR A 56 -3.27 -21.17 -2.15
N GLY A 57 -2.85 -21.39 -3.40
CA GLY A 57 -2.37 -22.68 -3.90
C GLY A 57 -3.49 -23.59 -4.40
N ASP A 58 -4.75 -23.14 -4.34
CA ASP A 58 -5.89 -23.80 -4.97
C ASP A 58 -6.13 -23.19 -6.36
N ALA A 59 -5.85 -23.96 -7.40
CA ALA A 59 -5.97 -23.51 -8.78
C ALA A 59 -7.38 -22.97 -9.12
N VAL A 60 -8.44 -23.53 -8.52
CA VAL A 60 -9.82 -23.09 -8.79
C VAL A 60 -10.07 -21.71 -8.18
N ASN A 61 -9.66 -21.51 -6.92
CA ASN A 61 -9.82 -20.23 -6.24
C ASN A 61 -8.89 -19.15 -6.80
N ASP A 62 -7.69 -19.54 -7.20
CA ASP A 62 -6.66 -18.61 -7.69
C ASP A 62 -6.85 -18.26 -9.18
N THR A 63 -7.75 -18.94 -9.91
CA THR A 63 -7.93 -18.75 -11.37
C THR A 63 -8.15 -17.29 -11.76
N ALA A 64 -9.01 -16.57 -11.04
CA ALA A 64 -9.31 -15.18 -11.38
C ALA A 64 -8.11 -14.25 -11.17
N VAL A 65 -7.39 -14.41 -10.05
CA VAL A 65 -6.21 -13.60 -9.72
C VAL A 65 -5.06 -13.92 -10.65
N THR A 66 -4.76 -15.20 -10.86
CA THR A 66 -3.69 -15.65 -11.77
C THR A 66 -3.94 -15.21 -13.21
N THR A 67 -5.18 -15.30 -13.69
CA THR A 67 -5.56 -14.80 -15.03
C THR A 67 -5.38 -13.29 -15.13
N SER A 68 -5.83 -12.53 -14.13
CA SER A 68 -5.70 -11.07 -14.12
C SER A 68 -4.24 -10.63 -14.04
N PHE A 69 -3.43 -11.33 -13.24
CA PHE A 69 -2.00 -11.08 -13.11
C PHE A 69 -1.26 -11.39 -14.41
N GLU A 70 -1.61 -12.46 -15.10
CA GLU A 70 -1.08 -12.79 -16.42
C GLU A 70 -1.46 -11.73 -17.47
N LEU A 71 -2.72 -11.29 -17.50
CA LEU A 71 -3.15 -10.22 -18.40
C LEU A 71 -2.40 -8.91 -18.10
N MET A 72 -2.20 -8.56 -16.83
CA MET A 72 -1.40 -7.40 -16.46
C MET A 72 0.05 -7.55 -16.90
N SER A 73 0.65 -8.73 -16.73
CA SER A 73 2.02 -9.03 -17.18
C SER A 73 2.14 -8.82 -18.68
N ARG A 74 1.23 -9.40 -19.46
CA ARG A 74 1.19 -9.23 -20.92
C ARG A 74 0.95 -7.79 -21.32
N TRP A 75 0.09 -7.06 -20.60
CA TRP A 75 -0.16 -5.63 -20.84
C TRP A 75 1.09 -4.78 -20.60
N LEU A 76 1.80 -4.99 -19.49
CA LEU A 76 3.04 -4.29 -19.15
C LEU A 76 4.16 -4.57 -20.17
N ASN A 77 4.19 -5.77 -20.73
CA ASN A 77 5.12 -6.16 -21.80
C ASN A 77 4.66 -5.76 -23.21
N ASN A 78 3.53 -5.04 -23.34
CA ASN A 78 2.91 -4.64 -24.62
C ASN A 78 2.53 -5.82 -25.55
N GLU A 79 2.20 -6.98 -24.98
CA GLU A 79 1.84 -8.21 -25.70
C GLU A 79 0.32 -8.37 -25.93
N ILE A 80 -0.48 -7.40 -25.51
CA ILE A 80 -1.94 -7.40 -25.66
C ILE A 80 -2.40 -6.56 -26.86
N SER A 81 -1.65 -5.50 -27.20
CA SER A 81 -2.03 -4.56 -28.26
C SER A 81 -1.25 -4.85 -29.53
N VAL A 82 -1.93 -4.77 -30.68
CA VAL A 82 -1.32 -4.96 -32.02
C VAL A 82 -0.40 -3.78 -32.38
N GLU A 83 -0.68 -2.60 -31.85
CA GLU A 83 0.14 -1.40 -32.02
C GLU A 83 0.70 -0.96 -30.67
N VAL A 84 2.03 -0.75 -30.62
CA VAL A 84 2.71 -0.22 -29.43
C VAL A 84 2.66 1.30 -29.51
N ASP A 85 1.73 1.91 -28.78
CA ASP A 85 1.71 3.35 -28.59
C ASP A 85 2.77 3.73 -27.53
N PRO A 86 3.84 4.47 -27.89
CA PRO A 86 4.86 4.89 -26.94
C PRO A 86 4.32 5.80 -25.83
N SER A 87 3.16 6.43 -26.05
CA SER A 87 2.47 7.27 -25.06
C SER A 87 1.50 6.50 -24.15
N SER A 88 1.33 5.19 -24.39
CA SER A 88 0.50 4.33 -23.55
C SER A 88 0.99 4.28 -22.11
N LEU A 89 0.09 3.95 -21.18
CA LEU A 89 0.46 3.86 -19.77
C LEU A 89 1.46 2.72 -19.52
N SER A 90 1.30 1.57 -20.19
CA SER A 90 2.16 0.39 -20.05
C SER A 90 3.62 0.69 -20.42
N SER A 91 3.86 1.44 -21.51
CA SER A 91 5.21 1.83 -21.94
C SER A 91 5.91 2.79 -20.98
N ARG A 92 5.14 3.48 -20.12
CA ARG A 92 5.66 4.43 -19.13
C ARG A 92 5.88 3.80 -17.75
N VAL A 93 5.43 2.57 -17.50
CA VAL A 93 5.68 1.90 -16.23
C VAL A 93 7.14 1.49 -16.15
N GLU A 94 7.92 2.18 -15.31
CA GLU A 94 9.34 1.92 -15.12
C GLU A 94 9.61 0.88 -14.03
N ARG A 95 8.69 0.76 -13.07
CA ARG A 95 8.83 -0.12 -11.91
C ARG A 95 7.48 -0.69 -11.49
N LEU A 96 7.46 -1.97 -11.17
CA LEU A 96 6.37 -2.64 -10.48
C LEU A 96 6.81 -2.95 -9.04
N ILE A 97 6.00 -2.56 -8.06
CA ILE A 97 6.23 -2.81 -6.64
C ILE A 97 5.09 -3.68 -6.12
N VAL A 98 5.44 -4.83 -5.54
CA VAL A 98 4.51 -5.75 -4.89
C VAL A 98 4.54 -5.50 -3.39
N LEU A 99 3.39 -5.11 -2.82
CA LEU A 99 3.22 -4.70 -1.43
C LEU A 99 2.38 -5.75 -0.68
N GLY A 100 3.05 -6.66 0.03
CA GLY A 100 2.40 -7.58 0.97
C GLY A 100 1.44 -8.60 0.34
N ASP A 101 0.98 -9.53 1.19
CA ASP A 101 -0.15 -10.46 0.94
C ASP A 101 -0.16 -11.11 -0.44
N SER A 102 1.01 -11.58 -0.89
CA SER A 102 1.12 -12.23 -2.20
C SER A 102 0.64 -13.69 -2.16
N ILE A 103 0.81 -14.35 -1.02
CA ILE A 103 0.52 -15.76 -0.79
C ILE A 103 -0.32 -15.89 0.48
N ALA A 104 -1.40 -16.66 0.43
CA ALA A 104 -2.33 -16.91 1.54
C ALA A 104 -2.52 -18.42 1.79
N VAL A 105 -1.42 -19.14 1.97
CA VAL A 105 -1.46 -20.60 2.24
C VAL A 105 -2.04 -20.87 3.63
N GLY A 106 -3.05 -21.74 3.70
CA GLY A 106 -3.64 -22.20 4.96
C GLY A 106 -4.66 -21.25 5.59
N GLN A 107 -5.01 -20.16 4.93
CA GLN A 107 -6.13 -19.33 5.37
C GLN A 107 -7.46 -19.97 4.95
N VAL A 108 -8.01 -20.79 5.84
CA VAL A 108 -9.43 -21.15 5.78
C VAL A 108 -10.19 -19.85 5.97
N LYS A 109 -10.84 -19.33 4.91
CA LYS A 109 -11.77 -18.21 5.04
C LYS A 109 -12.82 -18.63 6.06
N GLY A 110 -12.77 -18.02 7.25
CA GLY A 110 -13.77 -18.21 8.28
C GLY A 110 -15.14 -17.88 7.70
N ILE A 111 -16.08 -18.81 7.93
CA ILE A 111 -17.49 -18.72 7.54
C ILE A 111 -18.13 -17.50 8.19
#